data_AF-A0A9X9MDC8-F1
#
_entry.id   AF-A0A9X9MDC8-F1
#
_cell.length_a   1.000
_cell.length_b   1.000
_cell.length_c   1.000
_cell.angle_alpha   90.00
_cell.angle_beta   90.00
_cell.angle_gamma   90.00
#
_symmetry.space_group_name_H-M   'P 1'
#
loop_
_entity.id
_entity.type
_entity.pdbx_description
1 polymer ?
#
loop_
_entity_poly.entity_id
_entity_poly.type
_entity_poly.pdbx_seq_one_letter_code
_entity_poly.pdbx_strand_id
1 'polypeptide(L)'
;MAATPASLFPSGGDLDSTQLHMEPDELDTLREGEDPADRMHPFLAIYDLQPLKMHPLVFAPGVPVTAQVVGTERYTSGSKVGTCTLYSVRLTHGAFTWTTKKKFRHFQELHRDLLRHKVLMSLLPLARFGVAHPPAPEAADREIPSLPRVGPEGSSRHASSKQKYLENYLNRLLTMSFYRNYHAMTEFLEVSRLSFIPDLGSKGLEGVIRKRSGGHRVPGLTCCGRDQVCYRWSKRWLVVKDSFLLYMCLETGAISFVQLFDPGFDVQVGKRSTETRYGVRIDTSHRSLILKCGSYRQARWWGQEITELAQGPGRDFIRLHRHDSYAPPRPGTLARWFVNGAGYFAAVADAILRAQEEIFITDWWLSPEIYLKRPAHSDDWRLDIMLKRKAEEGVRVSVLLFKEVELALGINSGYSKRALMLLHHNIKVT
;
A
#
# COMPACT_ATOMS: atom_id res chain seq x y z
N MET A 1 48.61 -12.44 34.88
CA MET A 1 48.91 -12.13 33.47
C MET A 1 47.65 -12.42 32.66
N ALA A 2 47.10 -11.59 31.80
CA ALA A 2 47.16 -10.16 31.55
C ALA A 2 45.78 -9.84 30.93
N ALA A 3 45.14 -8.76 31.36
CA ALA A 3 43.87 -8.32 30.80
C ALA A 3 44.13 -7.44 29.56
N THR A 4 43.32 -7.59 28.51
CA THR A 4 43.15 -6.57 27.47
C THR A 4 41.78 -6.73 26.79
N PRO A 5 41.14 -5.63 26.33
CA PRO A 5 39.69 -5.49 26.24
C PRO A 5 39.14 -5.67 24.82
N ALA A 6 37.92 -6.20 24.68
CA ALA A 6 37.23 -6.29 23.39
C ALA A 6 36.12 -5.21 23.27
N SER A 7 36.22 -4.48 22.16
CA SER A 7 35.51 -3.29 21.68
C SER A 7 33.99 -3.21 21.86
N LEU A 8 33.54 -2.03 22.28
CA LEU A 8 32.16 -1.51 22.23
C LEU A 8 31.89 -0.80 20.89
N PHE A 9 31.68 -1.50 19.78
CA PHE A 9 30.97 -0.96 18.60
C PHE A 9 30.41 -2.12 17.75
N PRO A 10 29.12 -2.15 17.39
CA PRO A 10 28.61 -3.12 16.44
C PRO A 10 29.05 -2.75 15.01
N SER A 11 29.58 -3.76 14.31
CA SER A 11 30.05 -3.75 12.93
C SER A 11 29.05 -3.10 11.97
N GLY A 12 29.60 -2.35 11.00
CA GLY A 12 28.89 -1.58 10.00
C GLY A 12 27.94 -2.42 9.14
N GLY A 13 26.78 -1.84 8.84
CA GLY A 13 25.93 -2.29 7.75
C GLY A 13 26.53 -1.83 6.43
N ASP A 14 26.82 -2.78 5.55
CA ASP A 14 27.09 -2.50 4.14
C ASP A 14 25.92 -1.70 3.57
N LEU A 15 26.22 -0.50 3.07
CA LEU A 15 25.30 0.30 2.29
C LEU A 15 25.21 -0.34 0.90
N ASP A 16 24.02 -0.83 0.56
CA ASP A 16 23.70 -1.43 -0.73
C ASP A 16 23.96 -0.42 -1.85
N SER A 17 24.91 -0.75 -2.73
CA SER A 17 25.38 0.08 -3.84
C SER A 17 24.29 0.41 -4.87
N THR A 18 23.19 -0.36 -4.88
CA THR A 18 21.99 -0.07 -5.68
C THR A 18 21.23 1.17 -5.19
N GLN A 19 21.44 1.62 -3.95
CA GLN A 19 20.84 2.85 -3.41
C GLN A 19 21.49 4.13 -3.95
N LEU A 20 22.62 4.01 -4.65
CA LEU A 20 23.42 5.11 -5.17
C LEU A 20 23.41 5.20 -6.70
N HIS A 21 22.74 4.26 -7.38
CA HIS A 21 22.56 4.32 -8.82
C HIS A 21 21.47 5.36 -9.13
N MET A 22 21.94 6.58 -9.39
CA MET A 22 21.14 7.66 -9.95
C MET A 22 20.96 7.35 -11.44
N GLU A 23 19.84 6.74 -11.81
CA GLU A 23 19.50 6.58 -13.23
C GLU A 23 19.47 7.98 -13.89
N PRO A 24 20.08 8.15 -15.06
CA PRO A 24 20.00 9.40 -15.81
C PRO A 24 18.53 9.73 -16.10
N ASP A 25 18.12 10.99 -15.90
CA ASP A 25 16.78 11.52 -16.23
C ASP A 25 16.50 11.51 -17.77
N GLU A 26 17.34 10.88 -18.59
CA GLU A 26 17.39 11.03 -20.05
C GLU A 26 17.14 9.71 -20.79
N LEU A 27 15.94 9.11 -20.70
CA LEU A 27 15.26 8.40 -21.81
C LEU A 27 13.95 7.75 -21.33
N ASP A 28 12.92 8.54 -21.00
CA ASP A 28 11.65 7.92 -20.61
C ASP A 28 10.41 8.76 -20.93
N THR A 29 10.42 9.48 -22.04
CA THR A 29 9.16 9.97 -22.61
C THR A 29 8.39 8.79 -23.20
N LEU A 30 7.09 8.69 -22.89
CA LEU A 30 6.18 7.75 -23.55
C LEU A 30 6.39 7.79 -25.07
N ARG A 31 6.61 6.63 -25.70
CA ARG A 31 6.65 6.55 -27.17
C ARG A 31 5.26 6.87 -27.70
N GLU A 32 5.17 7.53 -28.86
CA GLU A 32 3.87 7.81 -29.48
C GLU A 32 3.09 6.49 -29.66
N GLY A 33 1.96 6.36 -28.95
CA GLY A 33 1.09 5.18 -28.99
C GLY A 33 1.16 4.23 -27.77
N GLU A 34 2.04 4.44 -26.79
CA GLU A 34 2.03 3.69 -25.52
C GLU A 34 0.97 4.25 -24.56
N ASP A 35 0.09 3.39 -24.02
CA ASP A 35 -0.85 3.79 -22.98
C ASP A 35 -0.09 3.94 -21.64
N PRO A 36 -0.21 5.08 -20.93
CA PRO A 36 0.31 5.23 -19.58
C PRO A 36 -0.09 4.10 -18.62
N ALA A 37 -1.23 3.43 -18.86
CA ALA A 37 -1.69 2.27 -18.10
C ALA A 37 -0.70 1.09 -18.17
N ASP A 38 -0.04 0.87 -19.31
CA ASP A 38 0.90 -0.24 -19.52
C ASP A 38 2.20 -0.07 -18.71
N ARG A 39 2.49 1.15 -18.25
CA ARG A 39 3.64 1.46 -17.38
C ARG A 39 3.30 1.46 -15.89
N MET A 40 2.03 1.24 -15.51
CA MET A 40 1.65 1.16 -14.11
C MET A 40 2.21 -0.09 -13.44
N HIS A 41 2.29 -0.08 -12.10
CA HIS A 41 2.83 -1.23 -11.38
C HIS A 41 1.92 -2.45 -11.56
N PRO A 42 2.47 -3.62 -11.93
CA PRO A 42 1.68 -4.84 -12.08
C PRO A 42 1.14 -5.28 -10.71
N PHE A 43 0.08 -6.09 -10.72
CA PHE A 43 -0.52 -6.60 -9.49
C PHE A 43 0.49 -7.31 -8.58
N LEU A 44 1.41 -8.09 -9.16
CA LEU A 44 2.44 -8.82 -8.39
C LEU A 44 3.36 -7.92 -7.54
N ALA A 45 3.42 -6.60 -7.79
CA ALA A 45 4.17 -5.65 -6.98
C ALA A 45 3.71 -5.59 -5.51
N ILE A 46 2.50 -6.08 -5.18
CA ILE A 46 2.01 -6.16 -3.79
C ILE A 46 2.87 -7.06 -2.89
N TYR A 47 3.67 -7.94 -3.47
CA TYR A 47 4.49 -8.89 -2.75
C TYR A 47 5.93 -8.41 -2.51
N ASP A 48 6.39 -7.42 -3.28
CA ASP A 48 7.75 -6.89 -3.23
C ASP A 48 7.79 -5.53 -2.54
N LEU A 49 7.15 -5.48 -1.36
CA LEU A 49 7.07 -4.28 -0.54
C LEU A 49 8.39 -4.03 0.20
N GLN A 50 8.88 -2.80 0.08
CA GLN A 50 10.09 -2.34 0.73
C GLN A 50 9.77 -1.37 1.88
N PRO A 51 10.70 -1.18 2.83
CA PRO A 51 10.58 -0.12 3.83
C PRO A 51 10.26 1.24 3.21
N LEU A 52 9.29 1.96 3.76
CA LEU A 52 8.87 3.28 3.23
C LEU A 52 9.99 4.34 3.26
N LYS A 53 11.02 4.13 4.10
CA LYS A 53 12.18 5.03 4.22
C LYS A 53 13.26 4.78 3.17
N MET A 54 13.27 3.61 2.53
CA MET A 54 14.14 3.38 1.37
C MET A 54 13.56 4.14 0.17
N HIS A 55 14.40 4.74 -0.68
CA HIS A 55 13.99 5.52 -1.87
C HIS A 55 13.17 4.63 -2.82
N PRO A 56 11.83 4.60 -2.73
CA PRO A 56 11.08 3.62 -3.49
C PRO A 56 10.77 4.23 -4.86
N LEU A 57 10.94 3.43 -5.92
CA LEU A 57 10.32 3.71 -7.22
C LEU A 57 8.78 3.60 -7.06
N VAL A 58 8.17 4.64 -6.49
CA VAL A 58 6.72 4.70 -6.25
C VAL A 58 5.99 5.08 -7.53
N PHE A 59 6.54 6.01 -8.30
CA PHE A 59 5.94 6.51 -9.53
C PHE A 59 6.39 5.66 -10.72
N ALA A 60 5.47 5.44 -11.66
CA ALA A 60 5.77 4.76 -12.91
C ALA A 60 6.78 5.57 -13.75
N PRO A 61 7.82 4.93 -14.32
CA PRO A 61 8.78 5.59 -15.20
C PRO A 61 8.11 6.27 -16.40
N GLY A 62 8.49 7.50 -16.68
CA GLY A 62 7.96 8.27 -17.81
C GLY A 62 6.55 8.83 -17.68
N VAL A 63 5.83 8.51 -16.59
CA VAL A 63 4.49 9.05 -16.36
C VAL A 63 4.58 10.27 -15.43
N PRO A 64 4.14 11.47 -15.87
CA PRO A 64 4.27 12.67 -15.06
C PRO A 64 3.42 12.59 -13.79
N VAL A 65 3.86 13.32 -12.77
CA VAL A 65 3.09 13.59 -11.55
C VAL A 65 2.84 15.07 -11.50
N THR A 66 1.58 15.49 -11.51
CA THR A 66 1.23 16.91 -11.47
C THR A 66 0.42 17.23 -10.22
N ALA A 67 0.59 18.44 -9.71
CA ALA A 67 -0.10 18.95 -8.53
C ALA A 67 -0.91 20.20 -8.90
N GLN A 68 -2.11 20.32 -8.34
CA GLN A 68 -2.97 21.49 -8.45
C GLN A 68 -3.49 21.89 -7.06
N VAL A 69 -3.34 23.16 -6.68
CA VAL A 69 -3.86 23.66 -5.39
C VAL A 69 -5.29 24.14 -5.60
N VAL A 70 -6.25 23.23 -5.43
CA VAL A 70 -7.66 23.41 -5.79
C VAL A 70 -8.48 24.23 -4.79
N GLY A 71 -7.99 24.44 -3.57
CA GLY A 71 -8.72 25.23 -2.58
C GLY A 71 -7.95 25.53 -1.30
N THR A 72 -8.41 26.56 -0.58
CA THR A 72 -7.92 26.89 0.76
C THR A 72 -9.05 27.07 1.74
N GLU A 73 -9.02 26.30 2.82
CA GLU A 73 -9.93 26.43 3.93
C GLU A 73 -9.23 27.24 5.05
N ARG A 74 -9.69 28.47 5.29
CA ARG A 74 -9.24 29.34 6.39
C ARG A 74 -10.21 29.25 7.55
N TYR A 75 -9.69 29.01 8.75
CA TYR A 75 -10.51 29.05 9.96
C TYR A 75 -10.08 30.20 10.86
N THR A 76 -10.99 31.14 11.06
CA THR A 76 -10.99 32.08 12.17
C THR A 76 -11.71 31.41 13.33
N SER A 77 -10.98 30.72 14.21
CA SER A 77 -11.60 30.30 15.48
C SER A 77 -11.93 31.56 16.26
N GLY A 78 -13.13 31.68 16.83
CA GLY A 78 -13.51 32.76 17.77
C GLY A 78 -12.77 32.70 19.12
N SER A 79 -11.57 32.12 19.14
CA SER A 79 -10.68 31.99 20.29
C SER A 79 -9.27 32.41 19.88
N LYS A 80 -8.44 32.81 20.84
CA LYS A 80 -7.07 33.37 20.70
C LYS A 80 -6.02 32.47 19.98
N VAL A 81 -6.44 31.54 19.12
CA VAL A 81 -5.60 30.60 18.36
C VAL A 81 -5.43 31.14 16.95
N GLY A 82 -4.17 31.26 16.51
CA GLY A 82 -3.80 31.82 15.20
C GLY A 82 -4.49 31.16 14.01
N THR A 83 -4.76 31.95 12.99
CA THR A 83 -5.39 31.50 11.73
C THR A 83 -4.50 30.47 11.04
N CYS A 84 -5.07 29.30 10.73
CA CYS A 84 -4.37 28.24 10.01
C CYS A 84 -5.06 28.01 8.66
N THR A 85 -4.34 28.25 7.56
CA THR A 85 -4.81 27.92 6.20
C THR A 85 -4.46 26.47 5.89
N LEU A 86 -5.47 25.68 5.50
CA LEU A 86 -5.27 24.34 4.95
C LEU A 86 -5.46 24.41 3.43
N TYR A 87 -4.49 23.86 2.70
CA TYR A 87 -4.46 23.79 1.25
C TYR A 87 -4.91 22.38 0.83
N SER A 88 -5.90 22.31 -0.05
CA SER A 88 -6.29 21.07 -0.73
C SER A 88 -5.46 20.96 -2.01
N VAL A 89 -4.61 19.95 -2.07
CA VAL A 89 -3.71 19.69 -3.20
C VAL A 89 -4.24 18.44 -3.92
N ARG A 90 -4.75 18.64 -5.14
CA ARG A 90 -5.12 17.55 -6.04
C ARG A 90 -3.88 17.12 -6.81
N LEU A 91 -3.64 15.83 -6.88
CA LEU A 91 -2.50 15.21 -7.55
C LEU A 91 -3.01 14.24 -8.60
N THR A 92 -2.28 14.14 -9.72
CA THR A 92 -2.58 13.17 -10.78
C THR A 92 -1.31 12.45 -11.25
N HIS A 93 -1.44 11.15 -11.49
CA HIS A 93 -0.39 10.30 -12.05
C HIS A 93 -1.04 9.15 -12.84
N GLY A 94 -0.85 9.13 -14.16
CA GLY A 94 -1.60 8.23 -15.04
C GLY A 94 -3.12 8.42 -14.88
N ALA A 95 -3.86 7.31 -14.73
CA ALA A 95 -5.30 7.34 -14.47
C ALA A 95 -5.66 7.69 -13.01
N PHE A 96 -4.68 7.78 -12.11
CA PHE A 96 -4.94 7.99 -10.68
C PHE A 96 -5.02 9.48 -10.35
N THR A 97 -6.10 9.85 -9.65
CA THR A 97 -6.27 11.20 -9.09
C THR A 97 -6.59 11.08 -7.60
N TRP A 98 -5.92 11.88 -6.76
CA TRP A 98 -6.22 11.95 -5.33
C TRP A 98 -6.04 13.35 -4.78
N THR A 99 -6.62 13.62 -3.61
CA THR A 99 -6.49 14.91 -2.93
C THR A 99 -5.88 14.73 -1.55
N THR A 100 -4.86 15.51 -1.23
CA THR A 100 -4.30 15.61 0.12
C THR A 100 -4.50 17.00 0.70
N LYS A 101 -4.64 17.10 2.02
CA LYS A 101 -4.85 18.37 2.71
C LYS A 101 -3.64 18.74 3.57
N LYS A 102 -2.95 19.82 3.21
CA LYS A 102 -1.69 20.23 3.86
C LYS A 102 -1.76 21.63 4.45
N LYS A 103 -1.13 21.82 5.62
CA LYS A 103 -0.89 23.15 6.19
C LYS A 103 0.38 23.72 5.59
N PHE A 104 0.52 25.05 5.59
CA PHE A 104 1.77 25.69 5.16
C PHE A 104 3.01 25.13 5.88
N ARG A 105 2.87 24.82 7.18
CA ARG A 105 3.93 24.19 7.97
C ARG A 105 4.42 22.86 7.39
N HIS A 106 3.54 22.05 6.78
CA HIS A 106 3.95 20.80 6.15
C HIS A 106 4.85 21.04 4.93
N PHE A 107 4.61 22.12 4.16
CA PHE A 107 5.50 22.51 3.06
C PHE A 107 6.87 22.97 3.59
N GLN A 108 6.89 23.68 4.72
CA GLN A 108 8.15 24.09 5.37
C GLN A 108 8.96 22.89 5.88
N GLU A 109 8.28 21.90 6.47
CA GLU A 109 8.88 20.65 6.92
C GLU A 109 9.44 19.86 5.73
N LEU A 110 8.66 19.68 4.66
CA LEU A 110 9.13 19.06 3.41
C LEU A 110 10.37 19.77 2.86
N HIS A 111 10.31 21.09 2.69
CA HIS A 111 11.42 21.87 2.14
C HIS A 111 12.72 21.69 2.93
N ARG A 112 12.63 21.73 4.27
CA ARG A 112 13.76 21.51 5.16
C ARG A 112 14.33 20.09 5.02
N ASP A 113 13.46 19.09 4.89
CA ASP A 113 13.90 17.70 4.80
C ASP A 113 14.54 17.41 3.43
N LEU A 114 14.03 18.01 2.34
CA LEU A 114 14.67 17.98 1.01
C LEU A 114 16.04 18.68 1.00
N LEU A 115 16.17 19.83 1.67
CA LEU A 115 17.45 20.52 1.82
C LEU A 115 18.48 19.66 2.57
N ARG A 116 18.06 19.04 3.68
CA ARG A 116 18.93 18.11 4.44
C ARG A 116 19.35 16.93 3.59
N HIS A 117 18.44 16.37 2.79
CA HIS A 117 18.76 15.29 1.88
C HIS A 117 19.78 15.71 0.83
N LYS A 118 19.60 16.89 0.20
CA LYS A 118 20.57 17.46 -0.75
C LYS A 118 21.96 17.58 -0.12
N VAL A 119 22.04 18.15 1.10
CA VAL A 119 23.31 18.30 1.83
C VAL A 119 23.92 16.94 2.15
N LEU A 120 23.13 16.00 2.69
CA LEU A 120 23.62 14.67 3.04
C LEU A 120 24.20 13.94 1.82
N MET A 121 23.50 13.96 0.69
CA MET A 121 23.97 13.32 -0.55
C MET A 121 25.20 14.02 -1.12
N SER A 122 25.33 15.35 -0.97
CA SER A 122 26.53 16.09 -1.39
C SER A 122 27.78 15.79 -0.55
N LEU A 123 27.61 15.24 0.67
CA LEU A 123 28.71 14.87 1.57
C LEU A 123 29.14 13.40 1.44
N LEU A 124 28.43 12.58 0.66
CA LEU A 124 28.79 11.17 0.47
C LEU A 124 30.00 11.02 -0.48
N PRO A 125 31.01 10.18 -0.17
CA PRO A 125 32.28 10.12 -0.91
C PRO A 125 32.20 9.59 -2.35
N LEU A 126 31.05 9.07 -2.78
CA LEU A 126 30.89 8.33 -4.04
C LEU A 126 30.54 9.18 -5.26
N ALA A 127 30.31 10.49 -5.11
CA ALA A 127 30.16 11.39 -6.25
C ALA A 127 31.49 11.75 -6.96
N ARG A 128 32.63 11.22 -6.48
CA ARG A 128 33.98 11.55 -7.01
C ARG A 128 34.71 10.40 -7.71
N PHE A 129 34.24 9.16 -7.59
CA PHE A 129 34.96 7.99 -8.13
C PHE A 129 33.99 7.09 -8.90
N GLY A 130 33.67 7.43 -10.15
CA GLY A 130 32.80 6.56 -10.94
C GLY A 130 32.31 7.05 -12.31
N VAL A 131 32.67 8.25 -12.79
CA VAL A 131 32.30 8.66 -14.16
C VAL A 131 33.50 9.31 -14.84
N ALA A 132 34.10 8.60 -15.79
CA ALA A 132 34.93 9.20 -16.82
C ALA A 132 33.97 9.98 -17.75
N HIS A 133 34.18 11.29 -17.85
CA HIS A 133 33.31 12.33 -18.45
C HIS A 133 32.24 12.91 -17.53
N PRO A 134 32.44 14.13 -16.99
CA PRO A 134 31.33 14.89 -16.45
C PRO A 134 30.38 15.26 -17.60
N PRO A 135 29.08 14.96 -17.54
CA PRO A 135 28.14 15.60 -18.44
C PRO A 135 28.21 17.11 -18.18
N ALA A 136 28.15 17.90 -19.25
CA ALA A 136 28.26 19.35 -19.21
C ALA A 136 27.27 19.96 -18.19
N PRO A 137 27.64 21.06 -17.49
CA PRO A 137 26.89 21.53 -16.34
C PRO A 137 25.67 22.35 -16.78
N GLU A 138 24.50 21.73 -16.87
CA GLU A 138 23.24 22.46 -16.74
C GLU A 138 23.00 22.79 -15.26
N ALA A 139 23.75 23.78 -14.76
CA ALA A 139 23.73 24.21 -13.36
C ALA A 139 22.37 24.77 -12.89
N ALA A 140 21.44 25.07 -13.81
CA ALA A 140 20.16 25.70 -13.51
C ALA A 140 19.08 24.71 -13.01
N ASP A 141 19.15 23.43 -13.37
CA ASP A 141 18.03 22.49 -13.15
C ASP A 141 18.11 21.72 -11.83
N ARG A 142 19.10 22.02 -10.97
CA ARG A 142 19.33 21.37 -9.66
C ARG A 142 19.09 22.27 -8.45
N GLU A 143 18.64 23.50 -8.66
CA GLU A 143 18.32 24.41 -7.56
C GLU A 143 16.92 24.16 -7.03
N ILE A 144 16.83 23.78 -5.76
CA ILE A 144 15.55 23.60 -5.09
C ILE A 144 14.79 24.95 -5.12
N PRO A 145 13.54 24.98 -5.62
CA PRO A 145 12.76 26.21 -5.63
C PRO A 145 12.65 26.79 -4.22
N SER A 146 12.71 28.12 -4.08
CA SER A 146 12.61 28.74 -2.76
C SER A 146 11.18 28.62 -2.22
N LEU A 147 11.03 28.37 -0.92
CA LEU A 147 9.72 28.40 -0.27
C LEU A 147 9.40 29.84 0.19
N PRO A 148 8.13 30.32 0.13
CA PRO A 148 7.81 31.67 0.56
C PRO A 148 8.17 31.89 2.03
N ARG A 149 8.91 32.96 2.36
CA ARG A 149 9.09 33.37 3.75
C ARG A 149 7.80 34.00 4.25
N VAL A 150 7.31 33.54 5.41
CA VAL A 150 6.19 34.20 6.09
C VAL A 150 6.76 35.43 6.76
N GLY A 151 6.54 36.61 6.18
CA GLY A 151 6.76 37.88 6.87
C GLY A 151 5.76 38.05 8.03
N PRO A 152 6.08 38.84 9.07
CA PRO A 152 5.08 39.24 10.04
C PRO A 152 4.03 40.10 9.33
N GLU A 153 2.77 39.85 9.62
CA GLU A 153 1.58 40.66 9.28
C GLU A 153 0.90 40.48 7.90
N GLY A 154 -0.35 39.98 7.97
CA GLY A 154 -1.49 40.85 7.66
C GLY A 154 -2.03 40.97 6.23
N SER A 155 -1.36 40.58 5.15
CA SER A 155 -1.93 40.81 3.81
C SER A 155 -2.84 39.68 3.31
N SER A 156 -4.15 39.88 3.46
CA SER A 156 -5.20 39.01 2.91
C SER A 156 -5.25 39.00 1.37
N ARG A 157 -4.56 39.92 0.69
CA ARG A 157 -4.59 40.12 -0.77
C ARG A 157 -3.73 39.14 -1.59
N HIS A 158 -3.05 38.16 -0.97
CA HIS A 158 -2.10 37.26 -1.66
C HIS A 158 -2.46 35.77 -1.53
N ALA A 159 -3.73 35.43 -1.27
CA ALA A 159 -4.14 34.04 -1.11
C ALA A 159 -4.00 33.24 -2.42
N SER A 160 -4.49 33.79 -3.53
CA SER A 160 -4.44 33.18 -4.86
C SER A 160 -3.01 33.09 -5.40
N SER A 161 -2.19 34.15 -5.21
CA SER A 161 -0.78 34.12 -5.57
C SER A 161 0.00 33.08 -4.77
N LYS A 162 -0.31 32.91 -3.47
CA LYS A 162 0.32 31.88 -2.63
C LYS A 162 -0.09 30.46 -3.03
N GLN A 163 -1.34 30.22 -3.41
CA GLN A 163 -1.78 28.93 -3.94
C GLN A 163 -1.01 28.56 -5.21
N LYS A 164 -0.99 29.47 -6.20
CA LYS A 164 -0.29 29.24 -7.47
C LYS A 164 1.22 29.08 -7.28
N TYR A 165 1.81 29.80 -6.31
CA TYR A 165 3.20 29.60 -5.96
C TYR A 165 3.47 28.21 -5.40
N LEU A 166 2.67 27.74 -4.43
CA LEU A 166 2.82 26.41 -3.86
C LEU A 166 2.61 25.31 -4.89
N GLU A 167 1.68 25.52 -5.83
CA GLU A 167 1.47 24.66 -6.98
C GLU A 167 2.71 24.58 -7.87
N ASN A 168 3.26 25.73 -8.29
CA ASN A 168 4.46 25.78 -9.11
C ASN A 168 5.68 25.19 -8.38
N TYR A 169 5.81 25.46 -7.07
CA TYR A 169 6.84 24.88 -6.21
C TYR A 169 6.77 23.35 -6.21
N LEU A 170 5.58 22.77 -6.00
CA LEU A 170 5.41 21.32 -6.01
C LEU A 170 5.70 20.72 -7.39
N ASN A 171 5.14 21.29 -8.46
CA ASN A 171 5.35 20.76 -9.81
C ASN A 171 6.84 20.76 -10.20
N ARG A 172 7.60 21.81 -9.87
CA ARG A 172 9.06 21.82 -10.07
C ARG A 172 9.80 20.75 -9.28
N LEU A 173 9.35 20.41 -8.07
CA LEU A 173 9.95 19.30 -7.32
C LEU A 173 9.57 17.93 -7.87
N LEU A 174 8.37 17.80 -8.42
CA LEU A 174 7.86 16.55 -9.00
C LEU A 174 8.50 16.22 -10.36
N THR A 175 9.02 17.21 -11.08
CA THR A 175 9.81 16.96 -12.30
C THR A 175 11.19 16.39 -11.97
N MET A 176 11.75 16.72 -10.81
CA MET A 176 13.08 16.29 -10.38
C MET A 176 13.03 14.91 -9.69
N SER A 177 13.48 13.85 -10.36
CA SER A 177 13.44 12.47 -9.84
C SER A 177 14.08 12.33 -8.44
N PHE A 178 15.20 13.02 -8.22
CA PHE A 178 15.92 13.10 -6.94
C PHE A 178 15.04 13.53 -5.75
N TYR A 179 14.15 14.52 -5.96
CA TYR A 179 13.23 14.97 -4.91
C TYR A 179 11.90 14.22 -4.94
N ARG A 180 11.40 13.86 -6.12
CA ARG A 180 10.16 13.12 -6.31
C ARG A 180 10.16 11.78 -5.57
N ASN A 181 11.25 11.02 -5.69
CA ASN A 181 11.35 9.66 -5.15
C ASN A 181 11.90 9.61 -3.70
N TYR A 182 12.17 10.77 -3.10
CA TYR A 182 12.60 10.84 -1.71
C TYR A 182 11.44 10.54 -0.75
N HIS A 183 11.71 9.76 0.32
CA HIS A 183 10.65 9.30 1.24
C HIS A 183 9.84 10.44 1.89
N ALA A 184 10.44 11.61 2.14
CA ALA A 184 9.70 12.74 2.70
C ALA A 184 8.71 13.33 1.68
N MET A 185 9.04 13.26 0.38
CA MET A 185 8.11 13.64 -0.69
C MET A 185 6.96 12.63 -0.77
N THR A 186 7.24 11.32 -0.77
CA THR A 186 6.18 10.30 -0.84
C THR A 186 5.26 10.33 0.40
N GLU A 187 5.81 10.55 1.61
CA GLU A 187 5.01 10.79 2.82
C GLU A 187 4.19 12.08 2.72
N PHE A 188 4.76 13.15 2.16
CA PHE A 188 4.02 14.39 1.91
C PHE A 188 2.88 14.17 0.90
N LEU A 189 3.10 13.44 -0.17
CA LEU A 189 2.10 13.14 -1.19
C LEU A 189 1.08 12.08 -0.74
N GLU A 190 1.34 11.42 0.39
CA GLU A 190 0.54 10.33 0.95
C GLU A 190 0.43 9.18 -0.05
N VAL A 191 1.56 8.70 -0.57
CA VAL A 191 1.64 7.60 -1.56
C VAL A 191 2.63 6.51 -1.14
N SER A 192 2.41 5.31 -1.64
CA SER A 192 3.25 4.12 -1.44
C SER A 192 3.25 3.26 -2.72
N ARG A 193 3.98 2.14 -2.72
CA ARG A 193 3.98 1.18 -3.84
C ARG A 193 2.58 0.61 -4.17
N LEU A 194 1.63 0.68 -3.23
CA LEU A 194 0.25 0.23 -3.43
C LEU A 194 -0.67 1.31 -4.03
N SER A 195 -0.18 2.54 -4.21
CA SER A 195 -1.00 3.66 -4.68
C SER A 195 -1.44 3.48 -6.12
N PHE A 196 -0.56 2.96 -6.97
CA PHE A 196 -0.69 2.99 -8.43
C PHE A 196 -0.68 1.58 -9.06
N ILE A 197 -1.36 0.65 -8.40
CA ILE A 197 -1.63 -0.70 -8.93
C ILE A 197 -3.09 -0.72 -9.40
N PRO A 198 -3.36 -0.77 -10.71
CA PRO A 198 -4.72 -0.67 -11.26
C PRO A 198 -5.68 -1.73 -10.70
N ASP A 199 -5.22 -2.95 -10.51
CA ASP A 199 -6.03 -4.07 -10.02
C ASP A 199 -6.46 -3.94 -8.55
N LEU A 200 -5.82 -3.04 -7.78
CA LEU A 200 -6.26 -2.67 -6.42
C LEU A 200 -7.32 -1.56 -6.42
N GLY A 201 -7.79 -1.15 -7.61
CA GLY A 201 -8.76 -0.08 -7.79
C GLY A 201 -8.15 1.30 -7.60
N SER A 202 -9.00 2.27 -7.26
CA SER A 202 -8.56 3.67 -7.09
C SER A 202 -7.46 3.82 -6.03
N LYS A 203 -6.68 4.91 -6.09
CA LYS A 203 -5.57 5.17 -5.15
C LYS A 203 -6.07 5.12 -3.69
N GLY A 204 -7.23 5.70 -3.41
CA GLY A 204 -7.83 5.74 -2.08
C GLY A 204 -7.13 6.67 -1.10
N LEU A 205 -7.23 6.40 0.20
CA LEU A 205 -6.64 7.20 1.26
C LEU A 205 -5.42 6.49 1.86
N GLU A 206 -4.31 7.21 2.01
CA GLU A 206 -3.10 6.66 2.61
C GLU A 206 -2.46 7.64 3.57
N GLY A 207 -1.62 7.10 4.45
CA GLY A 207 -0.73 7.92 5.25
C GLY A 207 -0.41 7.33 6.60
N VAL A 208 0.42 8.06 7.34
CA VAL A 208 0.84 7.62 8.65
C VAL A 208 -0.24 7.89 9.70
N ILE A 209 -0.59 6.85 10.46
CA ILE A 209 -1.58 6.93 11.54
C ILE A 209 -1.13 6.16 12.77
N ARG A 210 -1.68 6.51 13.94
CA ARG A 210 -1.52 5.72 15.16
C ARG A 210 -2.68 4.74 15.31
N LYS A 211 -2.36 3.45 15.41
CA LYS A 211 -3.30 2.33 15.49
C LYS A 211 -3.24 1.66 16.87
N ARG A 212 -4.41 1.38 17.47
CA ARG A 212 -4.56 0.66 18.75
C ARG A 212 -4.42 -0.86 18.55
N SER A 213 -3.74 -1.58 19.44
CA SER A 213 -3.68 -3.05 19.42
C SER A 213 -5.05 -3.69 19.71
N GLY A 214 -5.20 -4.98 19.37
CA GLY A 214 -6.44 -5.73 19.57
C GLY A 214 -7.56 -5.39 18.57
N GLY A 215 -8.81 -5.61 19.01
CA GLY A 215 -10.02 -5.28 18.26
C GLY A 215 -10.70 -6.46 17.56
N HIS A 216 -10.18 -7.68 17.68
CA HIS A 216 -10.82 -8.87 17.12
C HIS A 216 -12.08 -9.21 17.92
N ARG A 217 -13.19 -9.46 17.23
CA ARG A 217 -14.43 -9.94 17.84
C ARG A 217 -14.37 -11.46 17.89
N VAL A 218 -13.78 -12.01 18.97
CA VAL A 218 -13.72 -13.46 19.20
C VAL A 218 -14.92 -13.86 20.05
N PRO A 219 -15.83 -14.73 19.56
CA PRO A 219 -16.93 -15.27 20.37
C PRO A 219 -16.37 -15.96 21.63
N GLY A 220 -16.88 -15.62 22.81
CA GLY A 220 -16.46 -16.23 24.08
C GLY A 220 -15.18 -15.65 24.72
N LEU A 221 -14.46 -14.75 24.05
CA LEU A 221 -13.27 -14.07 24.60
C LEU A 221 -13.35 -12.55 24.41
N THR A 222 -14.20 -11.88 25.19
CA THR A 222 -14.11 -10.42 25.39
C THR A 222 -12.93 -10.10 26.32
N CYS A 223 -11.70 -10.34 25.86
CA CYS A 223 -10.51 -9.99 26.63
C CYS A 223 -10.42 -8.46 26.80
N CYS A 224 -10.54 -8.02 28.05
CA CYS A 224 -10.03 -6.79 28.67
C CYS A 224 -10.00 -5.53 27.79
N GLY A 225 -11.17 -5.09 27.31
CA GLY A 225 -11.28 -4.03 26.30
C GLY A 225 -11.37 -2.58 26.79
N ARG A 226 -11.18 -2.27 28.08
CA ARG A 226 -11.42 -0.90 28.61
C ARG A 226 -10.25 -0.25 29.34
N ASP A 227 -9.27 -1.00 29.85
CA ASP A 227 -8.13 -0.42 30.56
C ASP A 227 -6.94 -0.12 29.64
N GLN A 228 -6.31 1.05 29.84
CA GLN A 228 -5.12 1.49 29.09
C GLN A 228 -3.95 0.51 29.17
N VAL A 229 -3.92 -0.35 30.20
CA VAL A 229 -2.91 -1.39 30.39
C VAL A 229 -3.00 -2.48 29.32
N CYS A 230 -4.19 -2.68 28.72
CA CYS A 230 -4.46 -3.80 27.83
C CYS A 230 -4.26 -3.48 26.34
N TYR A 231 -3.86 -2.26 25.99
CA TYR A 231 -3.59 -1.90 24.59
C TYR A 231 -2.36 -1.04 24.39
N ARG A 232 -1.74 -1.19 23.21
CA ARG A 232 -0.59 -0.42 22.76
C ARG A 232 -0.95 0.39 21.52
N TRP A 233 -0.39 1.59 21.43
CA TRP A 233 -0.46 2.40 20.22
C TRP A 233 0.78 2.15 19.37
N SER A 234 0.59 2.02 18.08
CA SER A 234 1.66 1.79 17.12
C SER A 234 1.53 2.75 15.93
N LYS A 235 2.64 3.32 15.45
CA LYS A 235 2.67 4.12 14.23
C LYS A 235 2.69 3.15 13.04
N ARG A 236 1.78 3.33 12.08
CA ARG A 236 1.64 2.46 10.91
C ARG A 236 1.35 3.30 9.68
N TRP A 237 1.75 2.82 8.51
CA TRP A 237 1.24 3.32 7.25
C TRP A 237 -0.09 2.61 6.97
N LEU A 238 -1.17 3.37 6.86
CA LEU A 238 -2.51 2.86 6.59
C LEU A 238 -2.82 3.12 5.12
N VAL A 239 -3.36 2.12 4.44
CA VAL A 239 -3.87 2.19 3.07
C VAL A 239 -5.33 1.80 3.11
N VAL A 240 -6.19 2.66 2.58
CA VAL A 240 -7.63 2.45 2.51
C VAL A 240 -8.02 2.49 1.04
N LYS A 241 -8.57 1.38 0.55
CA LYS A 241 -9.15 1.23 -0.77
C LYS A 241 -10.68 1.23 -0.67
N ASP A 242 -11.35 0.91 -1.75
CA ASP A 242 -12.81 0.83 -1.83
C ASP A 242 -13.39 -0.39 -1.12
N SER A 243 -12.69 -1.52 -1.13
CA SER A 243 -13.17 -2.83 -0.64
C SER A 243 -12.45 -3.33 0.62
N PHE A 244 -11.33 -2.70 0.99
CA PHE A 244 -10.54 -3.08 2.15
C PHE A 244 -9.71 -1.92 2.69
N LEU A 245 -9.20 -2.10 3.90
CA LEU A 245 -8.07 -1.34 4.42
C LEU A 245 -6.96 -2.29 4.87
N LEU A 246 -5.72 -1.82 4.83
CA LEU A 246 -4.59 -2.54 5.40
C LEU A 246 -3.65 -1.59 6.10
N TYR A 247 -2.87 -2.11 7.03
CA TYR A 247 -1.80 -1.33 7.65
C TYR A 247 -0.50 -2.10 7.66
N MET A 248 0.59 -1.39 7.38
CA MET A 248 1.93 -1.95 7.25
C MET A 248 2.92 -1.30 8.21
N CYS A 249 3.99 -2.03 8.50
CA CYS A 249 5.11 -1.52 9.28
C CYS A 249 5.91 -0.50 8.46
N LEU A 250 6.18 0.68 9.03
CA LEU A 250 6.94 1.73 8.34
C LEU A 250 8.41 1.33 8.08
N GLU A 251 8.97 0.51 8.96
CA GLU A 251 10.39 0.14 8.95
C GLU A 251 10.68 -1.06 8.06
N THR A 252 9.73 -1.98 7.92
CA THR A 252 9.93 -3.21 7.13
C THR A 252 9.11 -3.25 5.84
N GLY A 253 8.10 -2.38 5.69
CA GLY A 253 7.13 -2.46 4.58
C GLY A 253 6.12 -3.61 4.72
N ALA A 254 6.31 -4.52 5.68
CA ALA A 254 5.47 -5.71 5.83
C ALA A 254 4.01 -5.35 6.19
N ILE A 255 3.07 -5.89 5.42
CA ILE A 255 1.64 -5.80 5.71
C ILE A 255 1.38 -6.55 7.02
N SER A 256 0.88 -5.82 8.03
CA SER A 256 0.59 -6.40 9.34
C SER A 256 -0.82 -6.99 9.41
N PHE A 257 -1.76 -6.45 8.64
CA PHE A 257 -3.14 -6.95 8.56
C PHE A 257 -3.88 -6.31 7.39
N VAL A 258 -4.79 -7.07 6.80
CA VAL A 258 -5.80 -6.62 5.83
C VAL A 258 -7.19 -6.83 6.44
N GLN A 259 -8.00 -5.77 6.45
CA GLN A 259 -9.38 -5.77 6.92
C GLN A 259 -10.29 -5.51 5.72
N LEU A 260 -11.00 -6.54 5.28
CA LEU A 260 -12.01 -6.43 4.23
C LEU A 260 -13.24 -5.69 4.77
N PHE A 261 -13.91 -4.96 3.90
CA PHE A 261 -15.21 -4.37 4.22
C PHE A 261 -16.30 -5.44 4.10
N ASP A 262 -17.30 -5.36 4.97
CA ASP A 262 -18.40 -6.30 5.06
C ASP A 262 -19.69 -5.56 5.48
N PRO A 263 -20.87 -6.21 5.50
CA PRO A 263 -22.13 -5.57 5.88
C PRO A 263 -22.17 -4.97 7.30
N GLY A 264 -21.23 -5.36 8.17
CA GLY A 264 -21.05 -4.78 9.50
C GLY A 264 -20.14 -3.54 9.51
N PHE A 265 -19.81 -2.99 8.34
CA PHE A 265 -18.94 -1.83 8.20
C PHE A 265 -19.57 -0.56 8.76
N ASP A 266 -18.86 0.11 9.67
CA ASP A 266 -19.27 1.40 10.23
C ASP A 266 -18.05 2.25 10.60
N VAL A 267 -18.20 3.58 10.48
CA VAL A 267 -17.13 4.54 10.78
C VAL A 267 -17.61 5.59 11.75
N GLN A 268 -16.98 5.65 12.91
CA GLN A 268 -17.33 6.57 13.98
C GLN A 268 -16.15 7.47 14.35
N VAL A 269 -16.41 8.77 14.55
CA VAL A 269 -15.38 9.75 14.88
C VAL A 269 -15.66 10.40 16.23
N GLY A 270 -14.64 10.49 17.08
CA GLY A 270 -14.68 11.26 18.33
C GLY A 270 -14.45 10.45 19.60
N LYS A 271 -14.27 11.16 20.72
CA LYS A 271 -13.87 10.55 22.00
C LYS A 271 -14.90 9.59 22.56
N ARG A 272 -16.20 9.86 22.36
CA ARG A 272 -17.28 9.02 22.89
C ARG A 272 -17.28 7.61 22.29
N SER A 273 -17.02 7.48 20.99
CA SER A 273 -17.00 6.19 20.29
C SER A 273 -15.66 5.46 20.36
N THR A 274 -14.56 6.20 20.54
CA THR A 274 -13.19 5.67 20.38
C THR A 274 -12.37 5.62 21.68
N GLU A 275 -12.90 6.19 22.77
CA GLU A 275 -12.21 6.36 24.07
C GLU A 275 -10.91 7.18 23.96
N THR A 276 -10.63 7.81 22.82
CA THR A 276 -9.40 8.57 22.57
C THR A 276 -9.72 9.92 21.95
N ARG A 277 -8.92 10.94 22.29
CA ARG A 277 -9.06 12.27 21.68
C ARG A 277 -8.68 12.17 20.21
N TYR A 278 -9.55 12.69 19.33
CA TYR A 278 -9.38 12.66 17.88
C TYR A 278 -9.28 11.24 17.31
N GLY A 279 -10.04 10.32 17.89
CA GLY A 279 -10.11 8.94 17.41
C GLY A 279 -11.05 8.77 16.23
N VAL A 280 -10.72 7.79 15.40
CA VAL A 280 -11.58 7.23 14.35
C VAL A 280 -11.68 5.74 14.61
N ARG A 281 -12.90 5.20 14.67
CA ARG A 281 -13.19 3.79 14.87
C ARG A 281 -13.83 3.26 13.60
N ILE A 282 -13.30 2.16 13.10
CA ILE A 282 -13.74 1.48 11.88
C ILE A 282 -14.13 0.07 12.30
N ASP A 283 -15.42 -0.22 12.26
CA ASP A 283 -15.98 -1.51 12.59
C ASP A 283 -16.24 -2.32 11.32
N THR A 284 -16.18 -3.64 11.47
CA THR A 284 -16.57 -4.69 10.53
C THR A 284 -17.15 -5.83 11.38
N SER A 285 -17.73 -6.84 10.75
CA SER A 285 -18.33 -7.98 11.46
C SER A 285 -17.35 -8.70 12.37
N HIS A 286 -16.07 -8.76 11.98
CA HIS A 286 -15.04 -9.50 12.72
C HIS A 286 -14.08 -8.62 13.52
N ARG A 287 -14.07 -7.29 13.29
CA ARG A 287 -13.04 -6.44 13.85
C ARG A 287 -13.47 -4.99 14.08
N SER A 288 -12.99 -4.41 15.18
CA SER A 288 -13.03 -2.99 15.48
C SER A 288 -11.61 -2.40 15.48
N LEU A 289 -11.30 -1.54 14.52
CA LEU A 289 -10.02 -0.86 14.40
C LEU A 289 -10.15 0.57 14.93
N ILE A 290 -9.31 0.93 15.91
CA ILE A 290 -9.27 2.29 16.44
C ILE A 290 -7.96 2.98 16.06
N LEU A 291 -8.12 4.14 15.43
CA LEU A 291 -7.07 5.04 14.98
C LEU A 291 -7.06 6.30 15.84
N LYS A 292 -5.89 6.91 16.01
CA LYS A 292 -5.70 8.20 16.69
C LYS A 292 -5.06 9.21 15.75
N CYS A 293 -5.76 10.30 15.49
CA CYS A 293 -5.30 11.40 14.64
C CYS A 293 -4.63 12.51 15.47
N GLY A 294 -3.87 13.38 14.78
CA GLY A 294 -3.21 14.55 15.39
C GLY A 294 -4.17 15.72 15.69
N SER A 295 -5.34 15.76 15.05
CA SER A 295 -6.35 16.80 15.28
C SER A 295 -7.76 16.29 15.00
N TYR A 296 -8.77 16.95 15.56
CA TYR A 296 -10.18 16.61 15.30
C TYR A 296 -10.52 16.70 13.81
N ARG A 297 -9.97 17.72 13.12
CA ARG A 297 -10.17 17.91 11.68
C ARG A 297 -9.60 16.76 10.86
N GLN A 298 -8.40 16.29 11.21
CA GLN A 298 -7.84 15.10 10.58
C GLN A 298 -8.71 13.87 10.85
N ALA A 299 -9.21 13.68 12.08
CA ALA A 299 -10.11 12.57 12.39
C ALA A 299 -11.41 12.63 11.58
N ARG A 300 -11.98 13.83 11.41
CA ARG A 300 -13.18 14.05 10.60
C ARG A 300 -12.94 13.76 9.13
N TRP A 301 -11.82 14.24 8.58
CA TRP A 301 -11.39 13.98 7.21
C TRP A 301 -11.21 12.49 6.96
N TRP A 302 -10.41 11.79 7.78
CA TRP A 302 -10.21 10.35 7.66
C TRP A 302 -11.55 9.59 7.74
N GLY A 303 -12.40 9.91 8.72
CA GLY A 303 -13.69 9.24 8.84
C GLY A 303 -14.61 9.48 7.63
N GLN A 304 -14.63 10.69 7.09
CA GLN A 304 -15.42 11.04 5.91
C GLN A 304 -14.91 10.32 4.66
N GLU A 305 -13.63 10.44 4.32
CA GLU A 305 -13.05 9.83 3.12
C GLU A 305 -13.17 8.30 3.12
N ILE A 306 -12.95 7.66 4.28
CA ILE A 306 -13.14 6.20 4.42
C ILE A 306 -14.61 5.84 4.14
N THR A 307 -15.55 6.62 4.67
CA THR A 307 -16.98 6.38 4.47
C THR A 307 -17.36 6.58 3.00
N GLU A 308 -16.84 7.62 2.34
CA GLU A 308 -17.10 7.90 0.93
C GLU A 308 -16.53 6.83 0.00
N LEU A 309 -15.33 6.31 0.28
CA LEU A 309 -14.76 5.18 -0.46
C LEU A 309 -15.63 3.92 -0.33
N ALA A 310 -16.07 3.60 0.89
CA ALA A 310 -16.90 2.42 1.14
C ALA A 310 -18.32 2.57 0.56
N GLN A 311 -18.91 3.76 0.59
CA GLN A 311 -20.28 4.01 0.10
C GLN A 311 -20.35 4.30 -1.41
N GLY A 312 -19.25 4.75 -2.02
CA GLY A 312 -19.14 5.00 -3.45
C GLY A 312 -18.71 3.73 -4.19
N PRO A 313 -17.42 3.61 -4.57
CA PRO A 313 -16.93 2.44 -5.31
C PRO A 313 -17.06 1.13 -4.52
N GLY A 314 -16.92 1.18 -3.19
CA GLY A 314 -16.96 0.01 -2.30
C GLY A 314 -18.35 -0.51 -1.95
N ARG A 315 -19.42 0.10 -2.47
CA ARG A 315 -20.80 -0.10 -1.96
C ARG A 315 -21.27 -1.55 -2.01
N ASP A 316 -20.76 -2.31 -2.98
CA ASP A 316 -21.11 -3.71 -3.21
C ASP A 316 -20.60 -4.60 -2.05
N PHE A 317 -19.58 -4.17 -1.31
CA PHE A 317 -18.96 -4.97 -0.23
C PHE A 317 -19.54 -4.67 1.16
N ILE A 318 -20.21 -3.53 1.34
CA ILE A 318 -20.80 -3.11 2.63
C ILE A 318 -22.31 -3.34 2.73
N ARG A 319 -22.90 -4.01 1.74
CA ARG A 319 -24.34 -4.32 1.70
C ARG A 319 -24.56 -5.77 1.34
N LEU A 320 -25.64 -6.32 1.87
CA LEU A 320 -26.17 -7.59 1.40
C LEU A 320 -26.94 -7.38 0.09
N HIS A 321 -26.90 -8.41 -0.75
CA HIS A 321 -27.58 -8.43 -2.04
C HIS A 321 -28.70 -9.46 -2.04
N ARG A 322 -29.25 -9.76 -3.22
CA ARG A 322 -30.29 -10.78 -3.40
C ARG A 322 -29.89 -12.08 -2.70
N HIS A 323 -30.82 -12.63 -1.91
CA HIS A 323 -30.64 -13.84 -1.08
C HIS A 323 -29.62 -13.68 0.06
N ASP A 324 -29.48 -12.47 0.60
CA ASP A 324 -28.51 -12.14 1.66
C ASP A 324 -27.06 -12.52 1.28
N SER A 325 -26.76 -12.49 -0.01
CA SER A 325 -25.42 -12.76 -0.56
C SER A 325 -24.48 -11.58 -0.30
N TYR A 326 -23.21 -11.87 -0.05
CA TYR A 326 -22.14 -10.86 -0.01
C TYR A 326 -21.83 -10.27 -1.38
N ALA A 327 -22.13 -10.99 -2.47
CA ALA A 327 -21.86 -10.59 -3.84
C ALA A 327 -23.15 -10.24 -4.60
N PRO A 328 -23.15 -9.16 -5.42
CA PRO A 328 -24.28 -8.81 -6.27
C PRO A 328 -24.38 -9.71 -7.51
N PRO A 329 -25.55 -9.78 -8.17
CA PRO A 329 -25.67 -10.36 -9.50
C PRO A 329 -24.73 -9.66 -10.50
N ARG A 330 -24.04 -10.43 -11.34
CA ARG A 330 -23.15 -9.94 -12.41
C ARG A 330 -23.71 -10.32 -13.79
N PRO A 331 -24.55 -9.48 -14.42
CA PRO A 331 -25.08 -9.74 -15.76
C PRO A 331 -23.97 -9.86 -16.80
N GLY A 332 -24.17 -10.67 -17.84
CA GLY A 332 -23.18 -10.84 -18.91
C GLY A 332 -21.96 -11.72 -18.54
N THR A 333 -21.97 -12.35 -17.35
CA THR A 333 -20.92 -13.31 -16.97
C THR A 333 -21.00 -14.57 -17.84
N LEU A 334 -19.90 -14.92 -18.51
CA LEU A 334 -19.76 -16.20 -19.21
C LEU A 334 -19.69 -17.33 -18.20
N ALA A 335 -20.59 -18.30 -18.32
CA ALA A 335 -20.62 -19.48 -17.46
C ALA A 335 -20.59 -20.76 -18.29
N ARG A 336 -19.82 -21.74 -17.83
CA ARG A 336 -19.77 -23.09 -18.40
C ARG A 336 -20.06 -24.10 -17.30
N TRP A 337 -21.04 -24.97 -17.53
CA TRP A 337 -21.37 -26.06 -16.61
C TRP A 337 -20.65 -27.35 -17.03
N PHE A 338 -20.45 -28.24 -16.06
CA PHE A 338 -19.83 -29.54 -16.27
C PHE A 338 -20.71 -30.61 -15.61
N VAL A 339 -20.90 -31.72 -16.32
CA VAL A 339 -21.45 -32.95 -15.75
C VAL A 339 -20.28 -33.93 -15.64
N ASN A 340 -20.11 -34.51 -14.45
CA ASN A 340 -18.99 -35.38 -14.07
C ASN A 340 -17.61 -34.66 -14.04
N GLY A 341 -16.59 -35.39 -13.55
CA GLY A 341 -15.26 -34.84 -13.31
C GLY A 341 -14.33 -34.77 -14.54
N ALA A 342 -14.57 -35.55 -15.59
CA ALA A 342 -13.63 -35.63 -16.72
C ALA A 342 -13.44 -34.29 -17.44
N GLY A 343 -14.54 -33.64 -17.83
CA GLY A 343 -14.49 -32.32 -18.47
C GLY A 343 -14.06 -31.20 -17.51
N TYR A 344 -14.48 -31.28 -16.24
CA TYR A 344 -14.11 -30.32 -15.21
C TYR A 344 -12.61 -30.31 -14.94
N PHE A 345 -12.02 -31.47 -14.64
CA PHE A 345 -10.58 -31.57 -14.34
C PHE A 345 -9.71 -31.20 -15.54
N ALA A 346 -10.11 -31.57 -16.76
CA ALA A 346 -9.40 -31.15 -17.97
C ALA A 346 -9.40 -29.62 -18.14
N ALA A 347 -10.53 -28.96 -17.89
CA ALA A 347 -10.62 -27.50 -17.95
C ALA A 347 -9.83 -26.81 -16.83
N VAL A 348 -9.82 -27.37 -15.61
CA VAL A 348 -8.98 -26.88 -14.50
C VAL A 348 -7.50 -26.99 -14.87
N ALA A 349 -7.06 -28.10 -15.45
CA ALA A 349 -5.68 -28.27 -15.90
C ALA A 349 -5.28 -27.18 -16.92
N ASP A 350 -6.13 -26.91 -17.91
CA ASP A 350 -5.88 -25.87 -18.90
C ASP A 350 -5.83 -24.46 -18.28
N ALA A 351 -6.66 -24.20 -17.27
CA ALA A 351 -6.65 -22.94 -16.53
C ALA A 351 -5.37 -22.78 -15.68
N ILE A 352 -4.92 -23.83 -14.99
CA ILE A 352 -3.66 -23.84 -14.23
C ILE A 352 -2.49 -23.51 -15.16
N LEU A 353 -2.43 -24.14 -16.34
CA LEU A 353 -1.33 -23.95 -17.28
C LEU A 353 -1.21 -22.49 -17.74
N ARG A 354 -2.35 -21.79 -17.89
CA ARG A 354 -2.44 -20.39 -18.33
C ARG A 354 -2.25 -19.37 -17.21
N ALA A 355 -2.21 -19.79 -15.94
CA ALA A 355 -2.08 -18.87 -14.81
C ALA A 355 -0.77 -18.07 -14.92
N GLN A 356 -0.83 -16.77 -14.64
CA GLN A 356 0.32 -15.87 -14.69
C GLN A 356 0.71 -15.31 -13.33
N GLU A 357 -0.25 -15.13 -12.42
CA GLU A 357 -0.04 -14.44 -11.15
C GLU A 357 -0.35 -15.32 -9.95
N GLU A 358 -1.61 -15.77 -9.84
CA GLU A 358 -2.10 -16.46 -8.65
C GLU A 358 -3.00 -17.66 -8.97
N ILE A 359 -2.92 -18.67 -8.11
CA ILE A 359 -3.84 -19.80 -8.08
C ILE A 359 -4.37 -19.94 -6.65
N PHE A 360 -5.68 -19.83 -6.48
CA PHE A 360 -6.34 -20.07 -5.20
C PHE A 360 -7.12 -21.38 -5.23
N ILE A 361 -6.88 -22.21 -4.22
CA ILE A 361 -7.52 -23.53 -4.10
C ILE A 361 -8.15 -23.65 -2.72
N THR A 362 -9.40 -24.08 -2.68
CA THR A 362 -10.08 -24.45 -1.43
C THR A 362 -10.65 -25.84 -1.61
N ASP A 363 -10.26 -26.78 -0.76
CA ASP A 363 -10.71 -28.16 -0.88
C ASP A 363 -11.02 -28.78 0.49
N TRP A 364 -12.09 -29.57 0.51
CA TRP A 364 -12.41 -30.40 1.67
C TRP A 364 -11.46 -31.60 1.77
N TRP A 365 -11.10 -32.19 0.63
CA TRP A 365 -10.06 -33.20 0.51
C TRP A 365 -9.33 -33.05 -0.82
N LEU A 366 -8.02 -32.82 -0.75
CA LEU A 366 -7.16 -32.65 -1.92
C LEU A 366 -6.12 -33.77 -1.93
N SER A 367 -6.13 -34.59 -2.98
CA SER A 367 -5.09 -35.59 -3.25
C SER A 367 -4.05 -34.98 -4.19
N PRO A 368 -2.81 -34.68 -3.72
CA PRO A 368 -1.83 -33.96 -4.54
C PRO A 368 -1.47 -34.70 -5.85
N GLU A 369 -1.46 -36.03 -5.83
CA GLU A 369 -1.04 -36.87 -6.95
C GLU A 369 -2.19 -37.21 -7.93
N ILE A 370 -3.34 -36.52 -7.83
CA ILE A 370 -4.46 -36.76 -8.75
C ILE A 370 -4.13 -36.29 -10.17
N TYR A 371 -4.45 -37.13 -11.15
CA TYR A 371 -4.36 -36.78 -12.58
C TYR A 371 -5.61 -36.02 -13.05
N LEU A 372 -5.39 -34.85 -13.65
CA LEU A 372 -6.46 -33.99 -14.16
C LEU A 372 -6.91 -34.37 -15.58
N LYS A 373 -6.07 -35.05 -16.36
CA LYS A 373 -6.41 -35.64 -17.67
C LYS A 373 -6.08 -37.13 -17.67
N ARG A 374 -6.93 -37.94 -18.32
CA ARG A 374 -6.84 -39.41 -18.34
C ARG A 374 -7.09 -39.96 -19.76
N PRO A 375 -6.49 -41.12 -20.13
CA PRO A 375 -5.52 -41.91 -19.37
C PRO A 375 -4.18 -41.17 -19.19
N ALA A 376 -3.47 -41.46 -18.11
CA ALA A 376 -2.16 -40.87 -17.84
C ALA A 376 -1.05 -41.72 -18.47
N HIS A 377 -0.18 -41.08 -19.24
CA HIS A 377 1.01 -41.71 -19.84
C HIS A 377 2.33 -41.10 -19.33
N SER A 378 2.24 -39.97 -18.63
CA SER A 378 3.32 -39.21 -18.02
C SER A 378 2.76 -38.42 -16.83
N ASP A 379 3.64 -37.80 -16.05
CA ASP A 379 3.30 -36.94 -14.92
C ASP A 379 2.77 -35.54 -15.31
N ASP A 380 2.62 -35.24 -16.61
CA ASP A 380 2.37 -33.87 -17.10
C ASP A 380 1.07 -33.25 -16.59
N TRP A 381 0.06 -34.08 -16.33
CA TRP A 381 -1.27 -33.64 -15.89
C TRP A 381 -1.55 -33.98 -14.43
N ARG A 382 -0.52 -34.32 -13.64
CA ARG A 382 -0.63 -34.57 -12.20
C ARG A 382 -0.66 -33.23 -11.45
N LEU A 383 -1.62 -33.04 -10.55
CA LEU A 383 -1.92 -31.74 -9.94
C LEU A 383 -0.69 -31.12 -9.26
N ASP A 384 0.00 -31.86 -8.41
CA ASP A 384 1.25 -31.46 -7.74
C ASP A 384 2.33 -30.99 -8.74
N ILE A 385 2.56 -31.74 -9.81
CA ILE A 385 3.57 -31.41 -10.83
C ILE A 385 3.17 -30.14 -11.59
N MET A 386 1.90 -29.98 -11.93
CA MET A 386 1.40 -28.76 -12.59
C MET A 386 1.57 -27.53 -11.69
N LEU A 387 1.16 -27.62 -10.43
CA LEU A 387 1.31 -26.52 -9.46
C LEU A 387 2.79 -26.18 -9.23
N LYS A 388 3.67 -27.19 -9.14
CA LYS A 388 5.11 -26.99 -9.03
C LYS A 388 5.67 -26.20 -10.22
N ARG A 389 5.37 -26.62 -11.45
CA ARG A 389 5.82 -25.94 -12.69
C ARG A 389 5.39 -24.48 -12.70
N LYS A 390 4.11 -24.20 -12.41
CA LYS A 390 3.61 -22.82 -12.33
C LYS A 390 4.27 -22.01 -11.21
N ALA A 391 4.53 -22.63 -10.07
CA ALA A 391 5.21 -21.97 -8.97
C ALA A 391 6.67 -21.59 -9.29
N GLU A 392 7.36 -22.44 -10.07
CA GLU A 392 8.71 -22.17 -10.61
C GLU A 392 8.70 -21.02 -11.63
N GLU A 393 7.61 -20.84 -12.37
CA GLU A 393 7.38 -19.68 -13.26
C GLU A 393 7.01 -18.38 -12.50
N GLY A 394 6.94 -18.43 -11.16
CA GLY A 394 6.65 -17.26 -10.32
C GLY A 394 5.20 -17.15 -9.85
N VAL A 395 4.30 -18.03 -10.29
CA VAL A 395 2.89 -18.04 -9.85
C VAL A 395 2.80 -18.37 -8.36
N ARG A 396 1.99 -17.61 -7.62
CA ARG A 396 1.75 -17.89 -6.20
C ARG A 396 0.54 -18.77 -6.03
N VAL A 397 0.71 -19.90 -5.34
CA VAL A 397 -0.36 -20.87 -5.09
C VAL A 397 -0.73 -20.82 -3.62
N SER A 398 -1.96 -20.40 -3.33
CA SER A 398 -2.50 -20.39 -1.96
C SER A 398 -3.62 -21.40 -1.83
N VAL A 399 -3.44 -22.35 -0.91
CA VAL A 399 -4.39 -23.46 -0.69
C VAL A 399 -4.95 -23.39 0.73
N LEU A 400 -6.28 -23.45 0.86
CA LEU A 400 -6.97 -23.65 2.13
C LEU A 400 -7.53 -25.07 2.18
N LEU A 401 -7.09 -25.86 3.16
CA LEU A 401 -7.57 -27.23 3.36
C LEU A 401 -8.42 -27.34 4.61
N PHE A 402 -9.51 -28.12 4.53
CA PHE A 402 -10.23 -28.52 5.73
C PHE A 402 -9.35 -29.38 6.62
N LYS A 403 -9.20 -28.99 7.90
CA LYS A 403 -8.49 -29.76 8.90
C LYS A 403 -9.45 -30.69 9.62
N GLU A 404 -9.30 -31.98 9.37
CA GLU A 404 -10.09 -33.05 9.95
C GLU A 404 -9.71 -33.37 11.40
N VAL A 405 -10.62 -34.10 12.05
CA VAL A 405 -10.31 -34.88 13.25
C VAL A 405 -9.78 -36.24 12.77
N GLU A 406 -8.47 -36.45 12.88
CA GLU A 406 -7.75 -37.61 12.30
C GLU A 406 -8.38 -38.97 12.67
N LEU A 407 -8.91 -39.11 13.88
CA LEU A 407 -9.55 -40.33 14.37
C LEU A 407 -10.90 -40.64 13.69
N ALA A 408 -11.55 -39.63 13.11
CA ALA A 408 -12.90 -39.74 12.56
C ALA A 408 -12.93 -39.74 11.02
N LEU A 409 -11.89 -39.20 10.37
CA LEU A 409 -11.88 -38.99 8.93
C LEU A 409 -10.49 -39.19 8.33
N GLY A 410 -10.38 -40.04 7.31
CA GLY A 410 -9.10 -40.44 6.69
C GLY A 410 -8.62 -39.57 5.53
N ILE A 411 -9.02 -38.29 5.44
CA ILE A 411 -8.63 -37.41 4.31
C ILE A 411 -7.14 -37.04 4.34
N ASN A 412 -6.51 -37.09 5.52
CA ASN A 412 -5.09 -36.83 5.74
C ASN A 412 -4.63 -35.46 5.19
N SER A 413 -5.30 -34.38 5.62
CA SER A 413 -4.93 -33.01 5.19
C SER A 413 -3.49 -32.67 5.56
N GLY A 414 -2.96 -33.28 6.63
CA GLY A 414 -1.58 -33.15 7.05
C GLY A 414 -0.58 -33.67 6.01
N TYR A 415 -0.86 -34.78 5.33
CA TYR A 415 -0.05 -35.26 4.22
C TYR A 415 -0.11 -34.29 3.04
N SER A 416 -1.32 -33.92 2.58
CA SER A 416 -1.49 -33.03 1.43
C SER A 416 -0.81 -31.68 1.63
N LYS A 417 -0.92 -31.11 2.84
CA LYS A 417 -0.21 -29.89 3.23
C LYS A 417 1.31 -30.01 3.09
N ARG A 418 1.90 -31.06 3.65
CA ARG A 418 3.36 -31.28 3.57
C ARG A 418 3.81 -31.53 2.14
N ALA A 419 3.11 -32.40 1.42
CA ALA A 419 3.41 -32.74 0.03
C ALA A 419 3.45 -31.48 -0.84
N LEU A 420 2.41 -30.64 -0.79
CA LEU A 420 2.34 -29.40 -1.58
C LEU A 420 3.37 -28.35 -1.16
N MET A 421 3.58 -28.12 0.14
CA MET A 421 4.53 -27.11 0.62
C MET A 421 6.00 -27.48 0.38
N LEU A 422 6.31 -28.77 0.20
CA LEU A 422 7.66 -29.23 -0.15
C LEU A 422 8.02 -28.97 -1.62
N LEU A 423 7.04 -28.74 -2.50
CA LEU A 423 7.28 -28.59 -3.94
C LEU A 423 8.01 -27.29 -4.28
N HIS A 424 7.57 -26.16 -3.72
CA HIS A 424 8.13 -24.84 -4.02
C HIS A 424 7.76 -23.78 -2.97
N HIS A 425 8.61 -22.78 -2.75
CA HIS A 425 8.39 -21.74 -1.73
C HIS A 425 7.17 -20.83 -2.03
N ASN A 426 6.76 -20.71 -3.29
CA ASN A 426 5.55 -19.97 -3.71
C ASN A 426 4.24 -20.74 -3.48
N ILE A 427 4.30 -21.99 -2.99
CA ILE A 427 3.11 -22.78 -2.64
C ILE A 427 2.91 -22.70 -1.13
N LYS A 428 1.82 -22.08 -0.70
CA LYS A 428 1.45 -21.91 0.71
C LYS A 428 0.13 -22.63 0.99
N VAL A 429 0.12 -23.47 2.02
CA VAL A 429 -1.06 -24.22 2.45
C VAL A 429 -1.37 -23.86 3.90
N THR A 430 -2.59 -23.38 4.16
CA THR A 430 -3.02 -23.04 5.53
C THR A 430 -3.86 -24.16 6.09
#